data_AF-A0A4S8JFE6-F1
#
_entry.id   AF-A0A4S8JFE6-F1
#
_cell.length_a   1.000
_cell.length_b   1.000
_cell.length_c   1.000
_cell.angle_alpha   90.00
_cell.angle_beta   90.00
_cell.angle_gamma   90.00
#
_symmetry.space_group_name_H-M   'P 1'
#
loop_
_entity.id
_entity.type
_entity.pdbx_description
1 polymer ?
#
loop_
_entity_poly.entity_id
_entity_poly.type
_entity_poly.pdbx_seq_one_letter_code
_entity_poly.pdbx_strand_id
1 'polypeptide(L)'
;MDRVCDAGRVIGDLNERNSELRHQVEEIKAGSGPEAVAAAEKRAADLEAAVERLKSELQSSEGSNKELQKLLRVDRVELRLLKSKACTLSKKLEEAKAEAKAASKALTEEARLRPKKDKEAIETYKKSEGFELGLTRMGRVSYEYGYRIALCRFRVRHPGSEIEEDPFSHHPEDLEVDMPEDVPFNDRLEVPKK
;
A
#
# COMPACT_ATOMS: atom_id res chain seq x y z
N MET A 1 -28.38 8.11 -124.70
CA MET A 1 -27.11 7.39 -124.50
C MET A 1 -26.56 7.69 -123.10
N ASP A 2 -27.40 7.53 -122.05
CA ASP A 2 -27.24 8.35 -120.82
C ASP A 2 -27.56 7.58 -119.52
N ARG A 3 -27.18 6.29 -119.44
CA ARG A 3 -27.32 5.47 -118.21
C ARG A 3 -26.07 4.66 -117.88
N VAL A 4 -25.31 4.28 -118.90
CA VAL A 4 -24.09 3.46 -118.75
C VAL A 4 -22.91 4.32 -118.27
N CYS A 5 -22.82 5.58 -118.72
CA CYS A 5 -21.78 6.51 -118.28
C CYS A 5 -21.97 6.97 -116.83
N ASP A 6 -23.20 7.15 -116.37
CA ASP A 6 -23.51 7.54 -114.98
C ASP A 6 -23.28 6.40 -113.99
N ALA A 7 -23.62 5.15 -114.35
CA ALA A 7 -23.32 3.99 -113.52
C ALA A 7 -21.81 3.81 -113.27
N GLY A 8 -20.98 4.07 -114.29
CA GLY A 8 -19.52 4.02 -114.16
C GLY A 8 -18.95 5.10 -113.21
N ARG A 9 -19.53 6.30 -113.22
CA ARG A 9 -19.15 7.40 -112.31
C ARG A 9 -19.49 7.06 -110.86
N VAL A 10 -20.70 6.55 -110.63
CA VAL A 10 -21.13 6.09 -109.30
C VAL A 10 -20.27 4.94 -108.77
N ILE A 11 -19.85 4.00 -109.62
CA ILE A 11 -18.93 2.91 -109.24
C ILE A 11 -17.54 3.45 -108.88
N GLY A 12 -17.03 4.44 -109.61
CA GLY A 12 -15.77 5.13 -109.28
C GLY A 12 -15.83 5.82 -107.93
N ASP A 13 -16.87 6.63 -107.71
CA ASP A 13 -17.11 7.34 -106.44
C ASP A 13 -17.29 6.37 -105.26
N LEU A 14 -17.94 5.22 -105.49
CA LEU A 14 -18.08 4.16 -104.48
C LEU A 14 -16.73 3.49 -104.16
N ASN A 15 -15.90 3.22 -105.17
CA ASN A 15 -14.58 2.61 -104.98
C ASN A 15 -13.62 3.54 -104.22
N GLU A 16 -13.68 4.84 -104.52
CA GLU A 16 -12.91 5.85 -103.80
C GLU A 16 -13.35 5.94 -102.33
N ARG A 17 -14.66 6.00 -102.06
CA ARG A 17 -15.21 5.89 -100.69
C ARG A 17 -14.85 4.60 -99.99
N ASN A 18 -14.86 3.46 -100.68
CA ASN A 18 -14.49 2.17 -100.09
C ASN A 18 -13.00 2.14 -99.71
N SER A 19 -12.16 2.76 -100.55
CA SER A 19 -10.72 2.90 -100.29
C SER A 19 -10.46 3.81 -99.09
N GLU A 20 -11.21 4.91 -98.99
CA GLU A 20 -11.09 5.84 -97.86
C GLU A 20 -11.63 5.25 -96.55
N LEU A 21 -12.75 4.52 -96.59
CA LEU A 21 -13.24 3.77 -95.42
C LEU A 21 -12.24 2.70 -94.98
N ARG A 22 -11.58 2.01 -95.92
CA ARG A 22 -10.52 1.05 -95.59
C ARG A 22 -9.32 1.75 -94.93
N HIS A 23 -8.92 2.90 -95.43
CA HIS A 23 -7.85 3.69 -94.82
C HIS A 23 -8.23 4.14 -93.41
N GLN A 24 -9.43 4.69 -93.20
CA GLN A 24 -9.91 5.10 -91.88
C GLN A 24 -10.04 3.93 -90.90
N VAL A 25 -10.45 2.74 -91.37
CA VAL A 25 -10.50 1.53 -90.54
C VAL A 25 -9.10 1.08 -90.12
N GLU A 26 -8.11 1.14 -91.01
CA GLU A 26 -6.71 0.84 -90.67
C GLU A 26 -6.11 1.90 -89.74
N GLU A 27 -6.42 3.18 -89.94
CA GLU A 27 -6.00 4.28 -89.06
C GLU A 27 -6.64 4.16 -87.67
N ILE A 28 -7.92 3.81 -87.57
CA ILE A 28 -8.60 3.53 -86.31
C ILE A 28 -8.01 2.28 -85.64
N LYS A 29 -7.64 1.23 -86.39
CA LYS A 29 -6.95 0.05 -85.83
C LYS A 29 -5.55 0.39 -85.32
N ALA A 30 -4.82 1.28 -86.00
CA ALA A 30 -3.52 1.75 -85.58
C ALA A 30 -3.62 2.71 -84.37
N GLY A 31 -4.66 3.56 -84.32
CA GLY A 31 -4.90 4.56 -83.27
C GLY A 31 -5.62 4.05 -82.02
N SER A 32 -6.52 3.07 -82.17
CA SER A 32 -7.01 2.17 -81.09
C SER A 32 -5.94 1.11 -80.78
N GLY A 33 -4.71 1.58 -80.60
CA GLY A 33 -3.52 0.77 -80.75
C GLY A 33 -3.34 -0.28 -79.66
N PRO A 34 -2.58 -1.35 -79.97
CA PRO A 34 -2.17 -2.36 -78.98
C PRO A 34 -1.47 -1.77 -77.75
N GLU A 35 -0.91 -0.56 -77.85
CA GLU A 35 -0.30 0.15 -76.73
C GLU A 35 -1.32 0.64 -75.68
N ALA A 36 -2.47 1.16 -76.10
CA ALA A 36 -3.53 1.57 -75.19
C ALA A 36 -4.14 0.37 -74.46
N VAL A 37 -4.25 -0.78 -75.15
CA VAL A 37 -4.70 -2.06 -74.59
C VAL A 37 -3.67 -2.59 -73.58
N ALA A 38 -2.38 -2.63 -73.93
CA ALA A 38 -1.32 -3.07 -73.02
C ALA A 38 -1.20 -2.18 -71.77
N ALA A 39 -1.39 -0.86 -71.91
CA ALA A 39 -1.44 0.06 -70.76
C ALA A 39 -2.66 -0.21 -69.85
N ALA A 40 -3.82 -0.52 -70.43
CA ALA A 40 -5.02 -0.89 -69.69
C ALA A 40 -4.88 -2.24 -68.98
N GLU A 41 -4.31 -3.25 -69.64
CA GLU A 41 -4.01 -4.57 -69.06
C GLU A 41 -3.02 -4.47 -67.90
N LYS A 42 -1.93 -3.71 -68.07
CA LYS A 42 -0.98 -3.47 -66.98
C LYS A 42 -1.66 -2.80 -65.79
N ARG A 43 -2.49 -1.78 -66.03
CA ARG A 43 -3.27 -1.13 -64.96
C ARG A 43 -4.24 -2.09 -64.27
N ALA A 44 -4.86 -3.00 -65.02
CA ALA A 44 -5.73 -4.02 -64.46
C ALA A 44 -4.95 -4.98 -63.54
N ALA A 45 -3.78 -5.48 -63.99
CA ALA A 45 -2.91 -6.33 -63.18
C ALA A 45 -2.38 -5.61 -61.92
N ASP A 46 -1.99 -4.34 -62.05
CA ASP A 46 -1.54 -3.53 -60.91
C ASP A 46 -2.68 -3.32 -59.88
N LEU A 47 -3.92 -3.11 -60.36
CA LEU A 47 -5.10 -3.00 -59.49
C LEU A 47 -5.45 -4.33 -58.82
N GLU A 48 -5.38 -5.45 -59.53
CA GLU A 48 -5.58 -6.78 -58.94
C GLU A 48 -4.56 -7.09 -57.83
N ALA A 49 -3.28 -6.77 -58.07
CA ALA A 49 -2.23 -6.92 -57.06
C ALA A 49 -2.50 -6.02 -55.84
N ALA A 50 -2.97 -4.79 -56.05
CA ALA A 50 -3.36 -3.89 -54.96
C ALA A 50 -4.56 -4.42 -54.16
N VAL A 51 -5.56 -5.03 -54.82
CA VAL A 51 -6.72 -5.63 -54.16
C VAL A 51 -6.30 -6.80 -53.26
N GLU A 52 -5.45 -7.71 -53.75
CA GLU A 52 -4.97 -8.83 -52.93
C GLU A 52 -4.11 -8.34 -51.76
N ARG A 53 -3.29 -7.31 -51.97
CA ARG A 53 -2.54 -6.66 -50.88
C ARG A 53 -3.48 -6.09 -49.82
N LEU A 54 -4.45 -5.26 -50.19
CA LEU A 54 -5.40 -4.64 -49.26
C LEU A 54 -6.24 -5.69 -48.52
N LYS A 55 -6.61 -6.78 -49.19
CA LYS A 55 -7.31 -7.92 -48.58
C LYS A 55 -6.48 -8.59 -47.50
N SER A 56 -5.18 -8.79 -47.74
CA SER A 56 -4.27 -9.36 -46.74
C SER A 56 -4.07 -8.41 -45.54
N GLU A 57 -3.93 -7.10 -45.79
CA GLU A 57 -3.82 -6.08 -44.74
C GLU A 57 -5.09 -6.00 -43.89
N LEU A 58 -6.28 -6.10 -44.52
CA LEU A 58 -7.57 -6.15 -43.84
C LEU A 58 -7.67 -7.35 -42.90
N GLN A 59 -7.33 -8.55 -43.38
CA GLN A 59 -7.35 -9.77 -42.55
C GLN A 59 -6.39 -9.68 -41.35
N SER A 60 -5.20 -9.09 -41.56
CA SER A 60 -4.23 -8.85 -40.48
C SER A 60 -4.77 -7.87 -39.42
N SER A 61 -5.38 -6.77 -39.87
CA SER A 61 -6.02 -5.78 -38.98
C SER A 61 -7.20 -6.37 -38.21
N GLU A 62 -8.04 -7.18 -38.87
CA GLU A 62 -9.13 -7.92 -38.22
C GLU A 62 -8.63 -8.87 -37.14
N GLY A 63 -7.53 -9.58 -37.40
CA GLY A 63 -6.88 -10.44 -36.40
C GLY A 63 -6.42 -9.64 -35.17
N SER A 64 -5.73 -8.52 -35.42
CA SER A 64 -5.25 -7.62 -34.36
C SER A 64 -6.40 -7.03 -33.54
N ASN A 65 -7.50 -6.61 -34.20
CA ASN A 65 -8.69 -6.10 -33.53
C ASN A 65 -9.36 -7.14 -32.63
N LYS A 66 -9.42 -8.41 -33.07
CA LYS A 66 -9.95 -9.51 -32.23
C LYS A 66 -9.09 -9.71 -30.98
N GLU A 67 -7.77 -9.63 -31.11
CA GLU A 67 -6.86 -9.79 -29.98
C GLU A 67 -6.99 -8.63 -28.98
N LEU A 68 -7.02 -7.39 -29.46
CA LEU A 68 -7.28 -6.20 -28.63
C LEU A 68 -8.63 -6.29 -27.92
N GLN A 69 -9.66 -6.80 -28.60
CA GLN A 69 -10.97 -6.99 -27.99
C GLN A 69 -10.93 -8.02 -26.84
N LYS A 70 -10.10 -9.07 -26.93
CA LYS A 70 -9.90 -10.03 -25.83
C LYS A 70 -9.21 -9.36 -24.65
N LEU A 71 -8.12 -8.62 -24.90
CA LEU A 71 -7.38 -7.89 -23.85
C LEU A 71 -8.29 -6.90 -23.11
N LEU A 72 -9.07 -6.10 -23.83
CA LEU A 72 -10.04 -5.18 -23.23
C LEU A 72 -11.07 -5.86 -22.33
N ARG A 73 -11.47 -7.10 -22.66
CA ARG A 73 -12.38 -7.88 -21.79
C ARG A 73 -11.70 -8.31 -20.50
N VAL A 74 -10.43 -8.71 -20.56
CA VAL A 74 -9.64 -9.09 -19.39
C VAL A 74 -9.42 -7.87 -18.49
N ASP A 75 -8.91 -6.77 -19.03
CA ASP A 75 -8.66 -5.53 -18.30
C ASP A 75 -9.93 -5.02 -17.60
N ARG A 76 -11.09 -5.14 -18.26
CA ARG A 76 -12.38 -4.77 -17.68
C ARG A 76 -12.73 -5.60 -16.44
N VAL A 77 -12.41 -6.88 -16.41
CA VAL A 77 -12.64 -7.75 -15.25
C VAL A 77 -11.64 -7.41 -14.14
N GLU A 78 -10.36 -7.22 -14.48
CA GLU A 78 -9.33 -6.85 -13.52
C GLU A 78 -9.63 -5.51 -12.85
N LEU A 79 -10.05 -4.50 -13.62
CA LEU A 79 -10.47 -3.20 -13.08
C LEU A 79 -11.65 -3.33 -12.11
N ARG A 80 -12.62 -4.20 -12.39
CA ARG A 80 -13.73 -4.47 -11.46
C ARG A 80 -13.24 -5.11 -10.16
N LEU A 81 -12.30 -6.04 -10.25
CA LEU A 81 -11.70 -6.70 -9.09
C LEU A 81 -10.86 -5.72 -8.26
N LEU A 82 -10.04 -4.89 -8.90
CA LEU A 82 -9.25 -3.86 -8.23
C LEU A 82 -10.16 -2.84 -7.55
N LYS A 83 -11.26 -2.43 -8.20
CA LYS A 83 -12.26 -1.53 -7.62
C LYS A 83 -12.93 -2.12 -6.38
N SER A 84 -13.30 -3.41 -6.41
CA SER A 84 -13.90 -4.05 -5.23
C SER A 84 -12.88 -4.15 -4.09
N LYS A 85 -11.64 -4.55 -4.38
CA LYS A 85 -10.54 -4.56 -3.40
C LYS A 85 -10.31 -3.18 -2.78
N ALA A 86 -10.22 -2.13 -3.59
CA ALA A 86 -10.06 -0.76 -3.11
C ALA A 86 -11.19 -0.33 -2.18
N CYS A 87 -12.44 -0.68 -2.50
CA CYS A 87 -13.59 -0.43 -1.61
C CYS A 87 -13.46 -1.17 -0.28
N THR A 88 -13.03 -2.43 -0.28
CA THR A 88 -12.82 -3.18 0.97
C THR A 88 -11.72 -2.58 1.84
N LEU A 89 -10.59 -2.16 1.24
CA LEU A 89 -9.49 -1.54 1.97
C LEU A 89 -9.89 -0.18 2.54
N SER A 90 -10.65 0.61 1.77
CA SER A 90 -11.17 1.89 2.25
C SER A 90 -12.08 1.73 3.47
N LYS A 91 -12.96 0.71 3.51
CA LYS A 91 -13.78 0.42 4.69
C LYS A 91 -12.94 0.06 5.91
N LYS A 92 -11.98 -0.86 5.74
CA LYS A 92 -11.06 -1.25 6.83
C LYS A 92 -10.24 -0.08 7.36
N LEU A 93 -9.83 0.84 6.49
CA LEU A 93 -9.10 2.04 6.90
C LEU A 93 -9.97 2.95 7.77
N GLU A 94 -11.24 3.15 7.41
CA GLU A 94 -12.15 3.97 8.21
C GLU A 94 -12.49 3.31 9.56
N GLU A 95 -12.66 1.98 9.59
CA GLU A 95 -12.82 1.20 10.83
C GLU A 95 -11.59 1.37 11.75
N ALA A 96 -10.38 1.17 11.21
CA ALA A 96 -9.15 1.31 11.97
C ALA A 96 -8.93 2.75 12.49
N LYS A 97 -9.30 3.77 11.70
CA LYS A 97 -9.27 5.17 12.15
C LYS A 97 -10.26 5.42 13.28
N ALA A 98 -11.46 4.86 13.21
CA ALA A 98 -12.45 4.99 14.27
C ALA A 98 -11.97 4.33 15.56
N GLU A 99 -11.39 3.14 15.47
CA GLU A 99 -10.78 2.42 16.60
C GLU A 99 -9.60 3.20 17.20
N ALA A 100 -8.67 3.70 16.38
CA ALA A 100 -7.56 4.52 16.86
C ALA A 100 -8.04 5.80 17.58
N LYS A 101 -9.13 6.41 17.10
CA LYS A 101 -9.75 7.57 17.75
C LYS A 101 -10.44 7.20 19.06
N ALA A 102 -11.02 6.01 19.17
CA ALA A 102 -11.59 5.52 20.43
C ALA A 102 -10.49 5.20 21.44
N ALA A 103 -9.43 4.51 21.02
CA ALA A 103 -8.28 4.18 21.86
C ALA A 103 -7.56 5.44 22.37
N SER A 104 -7.37 6.46 21.52
CA SER A 104 -6.76 7.72 21.95
C SER A 104 -7.60 8.44 22.99
N LYS A 105 -8.93 8.48 22.82
CA LYS A 105 -9.84 9.02 23.84
C LYS A 105 -9.76 8.25 25.15
N ALA A 106 -9.78 6.92 25.11
CA ALA A 106 -9.65 6.09 26.30
C ALA A 106 -8.33 6.36 27.05
N LEU A 107 -7.22 6.47 26.31
CA LEU A 107 -5.92 6.81 26.89
C LEU A 107 -5.91 8.20 27.53
N THR A 108 -6.54 9.20 26.89
CA THR A 108 -6.64 10.54 27.47
C THR A 108 -7.47 10.56 28.76
N GLU A 109 -8.55 9.79 28.83
CA GLU A 109 -9.35 9.65 30.05
C GLU A 109 -8.59 8.91 31.15
N GLU A 110 -7.88 7.84 30.81
CA GLU A 110 -7.02 7.14 31.77
C GLU A 110 -5.93 8.07 32.32
N ALA A 111 -5.24 8.82 31.45
CA ALA A 111 -4.22 9.78 31.86
C ALA A 111 -4.77 10.88 32.78
N ARG A 112 -6.03 11.30 32.60
CA ARG A 112 -6.72 12.24 33.51
C ARG A 112 -7.01 11.64 34.88
N LEU A 113 -7.33 10.35 34.93
CA LEU A 113 -7.70 9.66 36.15
C LEU A 113 -6.50 9.12 36.94
N ARG A 114 -5.40 8.78 36.28
CA ARG A 114 -4.19 8.23 36.89
C ARG A 114 -3.70 9.04 38.11
N PRO A 115 -3.51 10.37 38.03
CA PRO A 115 -3.04 11.13 39.19
C PRO A 115 -3.97 11.05 40.40
N LYS A 116 -5.29 10.90 40.21
CA LYS A 116 -6.24 10.75 41.32
C LYS A 116 -6.14 9.36 41.94
N LYS A 117 -6.11 8.32 41.10
CA LYS A 117 -5.93 6.92 41.54
C LYS A 117 -4.60 6.72 42.25
N ASP A 118 -3.54 7.31 41.72
CA ASP A 118 -2.20 7.22 42.30
C ASP A 118 -2.16 7.91 43.66
N LYS A 119 -2.79 9.08 43.82
CA LYS A 119 -2.92 9.75 45.11
C LYS A 119 -3.65 8.88 46.13
N GLU A 120 -4.78 8.29 45.75
CA GLU A 120 -5.56 7.39 46.63
C GLU A 120 -4.75 6.14 47.00
N ALA A 121 -4.02 5.55 46.05
CA ALA A 121 -3.12 4.42 46.29
C ALA A 121 -1.97 4.79 47.24
N ILE A 122 -1.40 5.99 47.09
CA ILE A 122 -0.35 6.48 48.00
C ILE A 122 -0.92 6.74 49.39
N GLU A 123 -2.10 7.34 49.50
CA GLU A 123 -2.74 7.61 50.78
C GLU A 123 -3.13 6.33 51.52
N THR A 124 -3.60 5.31 50.81
CA THR A 124 -3.89 3.99 51.39
C THR A 124 -2.62 3.29 51.84
N TYR A 125 -1.55 3.33 51.04
CA TYR A 125 -0.24 2.80 51.44
C TYR A 125 0.32 3.50 52.67
N LYS A 126 0.26 4.84 52.73
CA LYS A 126 0.72 5.61 53.90
C LYS A 126 -0.05 5.29 55.18
N LYS A 127 -1.28 4.77 55.07
CA LYS A 127 -2.10 4.35 56.22
C LYS A 127 -1.90 2.88 56.60
N SER A 128 -1.10 2.12 55.84
CA SER A 128 -0.84 0.72 56.12
C SER A 128 0.10 0.55 57.32
N GLU A 129 -0.07 -0.54 58.07
CA GLU A 129 0.77 -0.87 59.23
C GLU A 129 2.24 -1.08 58.82
N GLY A 130 2.49 -1.72 57.68
CA GLY A 130 3.84 -1.91 57.16
C GLY A 130 4.58 -0.59 56.90
N PHE A 131 3.87 0.44 56.46
CA PHE A 131 4.46 1.78 56.28
C PHE A 131 4.86 2.41 57.63
N GLU A 132 3.98 2.38 58.64
CA GLU A 132 4.25 2.91 59.99
C GLU A 132 5.38 2.16 60.71
N LEU A 133 5.37 0.82 60.62
CA LEU A 133 6.45 -0.03 61.14
C LEU A 133 7.78 0.28 60.43
N GLY A 134 7.75 0.46 59.11
CA GLY A 134 8.90 0.88 58.32
C GLY A 134 9.46 2.24 58.78
N LEU A 135 8.59 3.23 59.03
CA LEU A 135 8.99 4.53 59.56
C LEU A 135 9.65 4.41 60.93
N THR A 136 9.09 3.62 61.84
CA THR A 136 9.64 3.39 63.19
C THR A 136 11.01 2.71 63.13
N ARG A 137 11.15 1.70 62.26
CA ARG A 137 12.44 1.01 62.05
C ARG A 137 13.50 1.95 61.51
N MET A 138 13.18 2.78 60.50
CA MET A 138 14.11 3.77 59.96
C MET A 138 14.47 4.86 60.98
N GLY A 139 13.50 5.31 61.77
CA GLY A 139 13.71 6.25 62.88
C GLY A 139 14.70 5.72 63.92
N ARG A 140 14.54 4.46 64.34
CA ARG A 140 15.45 3.80 65.28
C ARG A 140 16.88 3.72 64.75
N VAL A 141 17.06 3.25 63.51
CA VAL A 141 18.40 3.11 62.90
C VAL A 141 19.10 4.47 62.76
N SER A 142 18.37 5.51 62.34
CA SER A 142 18.95 6.86 62.22
C SER A 142 19.30 7.47 63.58
N TYR A 143 18.46 7.26 64.60
CA TYR A 143 18.74 7.70 65.97
C TYR A 143 19.96 6.99 66.56
N GLU A 144 20.02 5.66 66.44
CA GLU A 144 21.16 4.84 66.88
C GLU A 144 22.47 5.29 66.21
N TYR A 145 22.45 5.50 64.89
CA TYR A 145 23.60 6.01 64.16
C TYR A 145 24.05 7.39 64.66
N GLY A 146 23.11 8.33 64.86
CA GLY A 146 23.40 9.65 65.40
C GLY A 146 23.94 9.60 66.84
N TYR A 147 23.37 8.73 67.68
CA TYR A 147 23.80 8.51 69.06
C TYR A 147 25.23 8.00 69.13
N ARG A 148 25.57 6.96 68.36
CA ARG A 148 26.94 6.41 68.29
C ARG A 148 27.96 7.47 67.89
N ILE A 149 27.64 8.33 66.92
CA ILE A 149 28.51 9.45 66.54
C ILE A 149 28.69 10.45 67.69
N ALA A 150 27.60 10.84 68.35
CA ALA A 150 27.64 11.80 69.46
C ALA A 150 28.46 11.24 70.63
N LEU A 151 28.28 9.97 70.96
CA LEU A 151 29.01 9.24 71.99
C LEU A 151 30.51 9.21 71.70
N CYS A 152 30.90 8.86 70.47
CA CYS A 152 32.32 8.90 70.06
C CYS A 152 32.93 10.30 70.23
N ARG A 153 32.22 11.36 69.83
CA ARG A 153 32.70 12.74 70.00
C ARG A 153 32.83 13.15 71.47
N PHE A 154 31.89 12.73 72.30
CA PHE A 154 31.92 13.01 73.74
C PHE A 154 33.13 12.34 74.41
N ARG A 155 33.37 11.05 74.11
CA ARG A 155 34.52 10.29 74.64
C ARG A 155 35.86 10.92 74.30
N VAL A 156 36.02 11.44 73.07
CA VAL A 156 37.25 12.16 72.66
C VAL A 156 37.46 13.44 73.48
N ARG A 157 36.38 14.14 73.84
CA ARG A 157 36.46 15.41 74.57
C ARG A 157 36.62 15.20 76.08
N HIS A 158 36.12 14.11 76.64
CA HIS A 158 36.13 13.81 78.07
C HIS A 158 36.60 12.36 78.33
N PRO A 159 37.91 12.08 78.26
CA PRO A 159 38.45 10.71 78.24
C PRO A 159 38.37 9.91 79.54
N GLY A 160 37.80 10.46 80.62
CA GLY A 160 37.71 9.80 81.93
C GLY A 160 36.31 9.81 82.54
N SER A 161 35.28 10.19 81.76
CA SER A 161 33.90 10.16 82.21
C SER A 161 33.33 8.75 82.06
N GLU A 162 32.81 8.19 83.14
CA GLU A 162 31.98 6.98 83.10
C GLU A 162 30.64 7.31 82.44
N ILE A 163 30.33 6.62 81.35
CA ILE A 163 29.07 6.75 80.62
C ILE A 163 28.38 5.40 80.75
N GLU A 164 27.09 5.43 81.08
CA GLU A 164 26.20 4.27 81.11
C GLU A 164 26.27 3.50 79.78
N GLU A 165 26.12 2.17 79.86
CA GLU A 165 26.28 1.25 78.74
C GLU A 165 25.40 1.66 77.54
N ASP A 166 25.94 1.59 76.31
CA ASP A 166 25.24 2.04 75.11
C ASP A 166 23.94 1.23 74.96
N PRO A 167 22.75 1.86 75.03
CA PRO A 167 21.47 1.17 74.92
C PRO A 167 21.25 0.47 73.57
N PHE A 168 22.14 0.70 72.60
CA PHE A 168 22.15 0.10 71.26
C PHE A 168 23.36 -0.78 71.01
N SER A 169 24.08 -1.19 72.05
CA SER A 169 25.10 -2.25 71.94
C SER A 169 24.40 -3.61 71.83
N HIS A 170 24.87 -4.46 70.92
CA HIS A 170 24.29 -5.80 70.74
C HIS A 170 24.68 -6.68 71.93
N HIS A 171 23.68 -7.11 72.69
CA HIS A 171 23.87 -8.03 73.79
C HIS A 171 23.87 -9.47 73.26
N PRO A 172 24.60 -10.42 73.89
CA PRO A 172 24.60 -11.82 73.47
C PRO A 172 23.21 -12.47 73.51
N GLU A 173 22.32 -11.98 74.36
CA GLU A 173 20.90 -12.39 74.42
C GLU A 173 20.10 -11.99 73.16
N ASP A 174 20.52 -10.93 72.45
CA ASP A 174 19.86 -10.50 71.19
C ASP A 174 20.17 -11.47 70.03
N LEU A 175 21.19 -12.34 70.17
CA LEU A 175 21.55 -13.36 69.18
C LEU A 175 20.65 -14.61 69.26
N GLU A 176 19.91 -14.79 70.36
CA GLU A 176 18.97 -15.91 70.55
C GLU A 176 17.57 -15.62 69.97
N VAL A 177 17.33 -14.39 69.52
CA VAL A 177 16.07 -14.00 68.87
C VAL A 177 16.04 -14.54 67.44
N ASP A 178 15.26 -15.60 67.22
CA ASP A 178 15.04 -16.23 65.91
C ASP A 178 14.47 -15.21 64.90
N MET A 179 15.33 -14.67 64.05
CA MET A 179 14.95 -13.77 62.97
C MET A 179 14.82 -14.55 61.66
N PRO A 180 13.62 -14.60 61.04
CA PRO A 180 13.44 -15.31 59.78
C PRO A 180 14.32 -14.71 58.67
N GLU A 181 14.96 -15.59 57.89
CA GLU A 181 15.89 -15.21 56.81
C GLU A 181 15.19 -14.35 55.73
N ASP A 182 13.89 -14.57 55.52
CA ASP A 182 13.06 -13.82 54.56
C ASP A 182 11.75 -13.34 55.22
N VAL A 183 11.57 -12.02 55.29
CA VAL A 183 10.27 -11.40 55.61
C VAL A 183 9.65 -10.94 54.29
N PRO A 184 8.53 -11.54 53.84
CA PRO A 184 7.91 -11.16 52.57
C PRO A 184 7.38 -9.73 52.64
N PHE A 185 7.68 -8.92 51.62
CA PHE A 185 7.26 -7.51 51.48
C PHE A 185 5.74 -7.30 51.33
N ASN A 186 4.92 -8.35 51.45
CA ASN A 186 3.53 -8.34 51.02
C ASN A 186 2.58 -8.36 52.23
N ASP A 187 2.05 -7.20 52.62
CA ASP A 187 1.03 -7.04 53.67
C ASP A 187 -0.38 -7.48 53.22
N ARG A 188 -0.47 -8.37 52.22
CA ARG A 188 -1.77 -8.83 51.72
C ARG A 188 -2.35 -9.81 52.72
N LEU A 189 -3.47 -9.45 53.34
CA LEU A 189 -4.29 -10.34 54.16
C LEU A 189 -4.46 -11.68 53.45
N GLU A 190 -4.04 -12.76 54.10
CA GLU A 190 -4.27 -14.12 53.60
C GLU A 190 -5.76 -14.29 53.34
N VAL A 191 -6.12 -14.57 52.08
CA VAL A 191 -7.49 -14.89 51.71
C VAL A 191 -7.83 -16.22 52.39
N PRO A 192 -8.92 -16.32 53.17
CA PRO A 192 -9.23 -17.55 53.90
C PRO A 192 -9.44 -18.68 52.91
N LYS A 193 -8.72 -19.79 53.12
CA LYS A 193 -8.89 -21.03 52.37
C LYS A 193 -10.31 -21.57 52.65
N LYS A 194 -11.03 -21.85 51.57
CA LYS A 194 -12.35 -22.48 51.56
C LYS A 194 -12.31 -23.88 52.15
#